data_AF-A0A2I1GRH1-F1
#
_entry.id   AF-A0A2I1GRH1-F1
#
_cell.length_a   1.000
_cell.length_b   1.000
_cell.length_c   1.000
_cell.angle_alpha   90.00
_cell.angle_beta   90.00
_cell.angle_gamma   90.00
#
_symmetry.space_group_name_H-M   'P 1'
#
loop_
_entity.id
_entity.type
_entity.pdbx_description
1 polymer ?
#
loop_
_entity_poly.entity_id
_entity_poly.type
_entity_poly.pdbx_seq_one_letter_code
_entity_poly.pdbx_strand_id
1 'polypeptide(L)'
;MKFILLLLLLLLNILTVVAQGIVVMRTKIRLSDSNFYWALNGPDVILSSNAIDWAIYDNEISPYNVSDDVAVRYKGPGIQLAITMGKGSPDEKWDVESIIEPQIIPNVTICSKLVPSECATASEMKVIASGKTGDPNQLWTLESHA
;
A
#
# COMPACT_ATOMS: atom_id res chain seq x y z
N MET A 1 13.16 35.40 37.64
CA MET A 1 13.72 34.05 37.36
C MET A 1 12.67 32.94 37.25
N LYS A 2 11.56 32.94 38.02
CA LYS A 2 10.49 31.93 37.91
C LYS A 2 9.75 31.90 36.55
N PHE A 3 9.58 33.05 35.90
CA PHE A 3 8.86 33.16 34.62
C PHE A 3 9.62 32.53 33.44
N ILE A 4 10.96 32.63 33.44
CA ILE A 4 11.81 32.03 32.41
C ILE A 4 11.80 30.50 32.53
N LEU A 5 11.75 29.98 33.76
CA LEU A 5 11.64 28.54 34.03
C LEU A 5 10.30 27.96 33.53
N LEU A 6 9.20 28.70 33.72
CA LEU A 6 7.87 28.34 33.22
C LEU A 6 7.78 28.38 31.69
N LEU A 7 8.44 29.35 31.03
CA LEU A 7 8.49 29.43 29.57
C LEU A 7 9.31 28.28 28.95
N LEU A 8 10.42 27.89 29.59
CA LEU A 8 11.24 26.74 29.20
C LEU A 8 10.48 25.42 29.36
N LEU A 9 9.70 25.25 30.43
CA LEU A 9 8.84 24.08 30.63
C LEU A 9 7.68 24.02 29.62
N LEU A 10 7.12 25.18 29.21
CA LEU A 10 6.12 25.22 28.14
C LEU A 10 6.70 24.88 26.77
N LEU A 11 7.93 25.33 26.45
CA LEU A 11 8.62 24.98 25.21
C LEU A 11 9.02 23.49 25.14
N LEU A 12 9.34 22.85 26.28
CA LEU A 12 9.58 21.40 26.32
C LEU A 12 8.32 20.57 26.06
N ASN A 13 7.12 21.09 26.36
CA ASN A 13 5.85 20.39 26.12
C ASN A 13 5.30 20.56 24.69
N ILE A 14 5.84 21.49 23.89
CA ILE A 14 5.44 21.67 22.48
C ILE A 14 6.37 20.87 21.54
N LEU A 15 7.48 20.34 22.06
CA LEU A 15 8.47 19.55 21.32
C LEU A 15 8.33 18.04 21.46
N THR A 16 7.25 17.53 22.09
CA THR A 16 6.78 16.18 21.74
C THR A 16 6.02 16.27 20.42
N VAL A 17 6.80 16.61 19.39
CA VAL A 17 6.68 16.18 18.02
C VAL A 17 5.82 14.95 17.97
N VAL A 18 4.68 15.08 17.30
CA VAL A 18 4.06 14.10 16.42
C VAL A 18 4.88 12.81 16.30
N ALA A 19 4.88 12.00 17.35
CA ALA A 19 5.17 10.59 17.26
C ALA A 19 3.88 9.98 16.73
N GLN A 20 3.46 10.38 15.52
CA GLN A 20 2.65 9.52 14.70
C GLN A 20 3.58 8.33 14.44
N GLY A 21 3.50 7.34 15.34
CA GLY A 21 4.11 6.04 15.12
C GLY A 21 3.78 5.64 13.70
N ILE A 22 4.80 5.23 12.95
CA ILE A 22 4.71 4.82 11.55
C ILE A 22 3.50 3.87 11.45
N VAL A 23 2.38 4.37 10.91
CA VAL A 23 1.16 3.57 10.81
C VAL A 23 1.34 2.66 9.61
N VAL A 24 1.82 1.45 9.87
CA VAL A 24 1.86 0.38 8.88
C VAL A 24 0.52 -0.33 8.92
N MET A 25 -0.27 -0.21 7.86
CA MET A 25 -1.50 -0.98 7.74
C MET A 25 -1.15 -2.40 7.27
N ARG A 26 -1.33 -3.38 8.17
CA ARG A 26 -1.29 -4.79 7.81
C ARG A 26 -2.63 -5.21 7.22
N THR A 27 -2.62 -5.80 6.03
CA THR A 27 -3.85 -6.18 5.33
C THR A 27 -3.66 -7.36 4.38
N LYS A 28 -4.76 -8.01 4.00
CA LYS A 28 -4.84 -8.85 2.81
C LYS A 28 -5.54 -8.07 1.70
N ILE A 29 -4.98 -8.13 0.49
CA ILE A 29 -5.55 -7.46 -0.68
C ILE A 29 -6.33 -8.51 -1.48
N ARG A 30 -7.65 -8.53 -1.33
CA ARG A 30 -8.55 -9.46 -2.01
C ARG A 30 -9.15 -8.81 -3.25
N LEU A 31 -9.26 -9.54 -4.36
CA LEU A 31 -10.07 -9.10 -5.49
C LEU A 31 -11.54 -9.07 -5.05
N SER A 32 -12.21 -7.93 -5.27
CA SER A 32 -13.58 -7.72 -4.83
C SER A 32 -14.52 -8.84 -5.31
N ASP A 33 -15.45 -9.25 -4.42
CA ASP A 33 -16.43 -10.32 -4.67
C ASP A 33 -15.83 -11.66 -5.13
N SER A 34 -14.55 -11.93 -4.80
CA SER A 34 -13.87 -13.18 -5.13
C SER A 34 -13.19 -13.81 -3.90
N ASN A 35 -12.67 -15.04 -4.06
CA ASN A 35 -11.81 -15.70 -3.07
C ASN A 35 -10.31 -15.64 -3.47
N PHE A 36 -9.94 -14.73 -4.38
CA PHE A 36 -8.57 -14.56 -4.85
C PHE A 36 -7.92 -13.34 -4.23
N TYR A 37 -6.67 -13.50 -3.83
CA TYR A 37 -5.87 -12.51 -3.12
C TYR A 37 -4.59 -12.23 -3.90
N TRP A 38 -4.01 -11.05 -3.68
CA TRP A 38 -2.62 -10.81 -4.02
C TRP A 38 -1.74 -11.76 -3.21
N ALA A 39 -0.90 -12.51 -3.92
CA ALA A 39 0.08 -13.43 -3.36
C ALA A 39 1.39 -13.35 -4.15
N LEU A 40 2.38 -14.16 -3.77
CA LEU A 40 3.68 -14.21 -4.43
C LEU A 40 3.94 -15.58 -5.05
N ASN A 41 4.52 -15.57 -6.24
CA ASN A 41 5.22 -16.71 -6.83
C ASN A 41 6.62 -16.27 -7.25
N GLY A 42 7.61 -16.51 -6.38
CA GLY A 42 8.91 -15.86 -6.51
C GLY A 42 8.77 -14.33 -6.37
N PRO A 43 9.33 -13.52 -7.29
CA PRO A 43 9.17 -12.06 -7.26
C PRO A 43 7.81 -11.60 -7.81
N ASP A 44 7.06 -12.45 -8.49
CA ASP A 44 5.86 -12.02 -9.20
C ASP A 44 4.66 -11.93 -8.26
N VAL A 45 3.88 -10.85 -8.39
CA VAL A 45 2.60 -10.69 -7.72
C VAL A 45 1.52 -11.41 -8.54
N ILE A 46 0.89 -12.40 -7.93
CA ILE A 46 -0.11 -13.28 -8.55
C ILE A 46 -1.46 -13.18 -7.84
N LEU A 47 -2.49 -13.73 -8.48
CA LEU A 47 -3.74 -14.04 -7.81
C LEU A 47 -3.70 -15.48 -7.30
N SER A 48 -4.11 -15.69 -6.05
CA SER A 48 -4.14 -17.00 -5.42
C SER A 48 -5.27 -17.10 -4.40
N SER A 49 -5.79 -18.31 -4.18
CA SER A 49 -6.70 -18.58 -3.05
C SER A 49 -5.97 -18.54 -1.70
N ASN A 50 -4.64 -18.63 -1.71
CA ASN A 50 -3.80 -18.54 -0.52
C ASN A 50 -3.34 -17.10 -0.32
N ALA A 51 -3.98 -16.41 0.62
CA ALA A 51 -3.63 -15.05 0.98
C ALA A 51 -2.28 -14.96 1.70
N ILE A 52 -1.59 -13.85 1.51
CA ILE A 52 -0.47 -13.42 2.36
C ILE A 52 -0.78 -12.05 2.96
N ASP A 53 -0.06 -11.71 4.02
CA ASP A 53 -0.14 -10.38 4.62
C ASP A 53 0.72 -9.39 3.82
N TRP A 54 0.16 -8.20 3.58
CA TRP A 54 0.82 -7.05 2.99
C TRP A 54 0.91 -5.92 4.03
N ALA A 55 1.96 -5.13 3.94
CA ALA A 55 2.15 -3.86 4.62
C ALA A 55 1.89 -2.73 3.64
N ILE A 56 1.05 -1.77 4.02
CA ILE A 56 0.84 -0.52 3.28
C ILE A 56 1.33 0.64 4.15
N TYR A 57 2.26 1.42 3.61
CA TYR A 57 2.90 2.55 4.29
C TYR A 57 3.55 3.46 3.25
N ASP A 58 3.48 4.79 3.41
CA ASP A 58 4.16 5.77 2.53
C ASP A 58 3.98 5.51 1.03
N ASN A 59 2.74 5.21 0.62
CA ASN A 59 2.42 4.84 -0.77
C ASN A 59 3.10 3.58 -1.29
N GLU A 60 3.71 2.78 -0.44
CA GLU A 60 4.31 1.50 -0.80
C GLU A 60 3.40 0.37 -0.36
N ILE A 61 3.46 -0.71 -1.13
CA ILE A 61 2.87 -2.00 -0.78
C ILE A 61 4.02 -3.00 -0.75
N SER A 62 4.23 -3.65 0.39
CA SER A 62 5.29 -4.64 0.57
C SER A 62 4.76 -5.88 1.25
N PRO A 63 5.34 -7.07 1.02
CA PRO A 63 4.96 -8.25 1.77
C PRO A 63 5.28 -8.05 3.26
N TYR A 64 4.34 -8.36 4.14
CA TYR A 64 4.53 -8.18 5.59
C TYR A 64 5.63 -9.12 6.12
N ASN A 65 6.47 -8.63 7.02
CA ASN A 65 7.65 -9.33 7.57
C ASN A 65 8.75 -9.72 6.55
N VAL A 66 8.71 -9.17 5.33
CA VAL A 66 9.86 -9.21 4.42
C VAL A 66 10.74 -7.98 4.68
N SER A 67 12.02 -8.03 4.30
CA SER A 67 12.96 -6.91 4.42
C SER A 67 12.30 -5.59 4.01
N ASP A 68 12.53 -4.54 4.81
CA ASP A 68 11.99 -3.21 4.57
C ASP A 68 12.38 -2.64 3.19
N ASP A 69 13.32 -3.23 2.46
CA ASP A 69 13.82 -2.73 1.19
C ASP A 69 13.12 -3.36 -0.03
N VAL A 70 11.94 -3.98 0.16
CA VAL A 70 11.19 -4.68 -0.90
C VAL A 70 9.81 -4.05 -1.05
N ALA A 71 9.45 -3.68 -2.28
CA ALA A 71 8.14 -3.11 -2.59
C ALA A 71 7.60 -3.65 -3.92
N VAL A 72 6.26 -3.66 -4.05
CA VAL A 72 5.57 -3.96 -5.30
C VAL A 72 5.83 -2.83 -6.29
N ARG A 73 6.30 -3.18 -7.48
CA ARG A 73 6.64 -2.21 -8.53
C ARG A 73 5.75 -2.32 -9.76
N TYR A 74 5.48 -1.15 -10.30
CA TYR A 74 5.01 -0.95 -11.64
C TYR A 74 6.07 -1.39 -12.66
N LYS A 75 5.69 -2.20 -13.65
CA LYS A 75 6.62 -2.74 -14.66
C LYS A 75 6.28 -2.33 -16.09
N GLY A 76 5.29 -1.46 -16.29
CA GLY A 76 4.77 -1.08 -17.60
C GLY A 76 3.35 -1.59 -17.86
N PRO A 77 2.69 -1.06 -18.90
CA PRO A 77 1.31 -1.41 -19.24
C PRO A 77 1.20 -2.87 -19.68
N GLY A 78 0.19 -3.56 -19.15
CA GLY A 78 -0.06 -4.98 -19.38
C GLY A 78 0.96 -5.91 -18.74
N ILE A 79 1.97 -5.39 -18.05
CA ILE A 79 3.02 -6.18 -17.42
C ILE A 79 2.60 -6.54 -16.00
N GLN A 80 2.92 -7.78 -15.63
CA GLN A 80 2.70 -8.30 -14.28
C GLN A 80 3.50 -7.49 -13.26
N LEU A 81 2.86 -7.18 -12.13
CA LEU A 81 3.51 -6.54 -11.01
C LEU A 81 4.48 -7.52 -10.35
N ALA A 82 5.57 -6.99 -9.81
CA ALA A 82 6.56 -7.80 -9.12
C ALA A 82 7.12 -7.03 -7.92
N ILE A 83 7.54 -7.76 -6.90
CA ILE A 83 8.35 -7.21 -5.83
C ILE A 83 9.80 -7.06 -6.31
N THR A 84 10.46 -5.97 -5.95
CA THR A 84 11.87 -5.73 -6.30
C THR A 84 12.59 -5.11 -5.09
N MET A 85 13.88 -5.41 -4.94
CA MET A 85 14.72 -4.81 -3.91
C MET A 85 15.13 -3.38 -4.26
N GLY A 86 15.33 -2.57 -3.22
CA GLY A 86 15.78 -1.19 -3.27
C GLY A 86 14.60 -0.22 -3.15
N LYS A 87 14.75 0.78 -2.29
CA LYS A 87 13.79 1.86 -2.10
C LYS A 87 14.14 3.14 -2.85
N GLY A 88 13.15 4.02 -2.95
CA GLY A 88 13.26 5.39 -3.47
C GLY A 88 12.95 5.51 -4.96
N SER A 89 12.44 4.45 -5.60
CA SER A 89 12.11 4.49 -7.03
C SER A 89 10.65 4.88 -7.23
N PRO A 90 10.30 5.84 -8.11
CA PRO A 90 8.92 6.27 -8.29
C PRO A 90 7.94 5.17 -8.71
N ASP A 91 8.43 4.10 -9.35
CA ASP A 91 7.66 2.95 -9.82
C ASP A 91 7.16 2.03 -8.69
N GLU A 92 7.62 2.23 -7.44
CA GLU A 92 7.12 1.49 -6.27
C GLU A 92 5.98 2.20 -5.54
N LYS A 93 5.64 3.42 -5.97
CA LYS A 93 4.63 4.27 -5.31
C LYS A 93 3.26 4.08 -5.94
N TRP A 94 2.27 3.83 -5.07
CA TRP A 94 0.88 3.57 -5.39
C TRP A 94 -0.03 4.56 -4.65
N ASP A 95 -1.10 5.00 -5.31
CA ASP A 95 -2.13 5.82 -4.69
C ASP A 95 -2.93 4.96 -3.69
N VAL A 96 -2.48 5.02 -2.43
CA VAL A 96 -3.06 4.35 -1.27
C VAL A 96 -3.35 5.36 -0.14
N GLU A 97 -3.14 6.66 -0.37
CA GLU A 97 -3.49 7.69 0.63
C GLU A 97 -5.01 7.73 0.84
N SER A 98 -5.77 7.58 -0.25
CA SER A 98 -7.22 7.42 -0.23
C SER A 98 -7.71 6.17 0.51
N ILE A 99 -6.81 5.23 0.80
CA ILE A 99 -7.07 3.97 1.48
C ILE A 99 -6.84 4.09 2.99
N ILE A 100 -5.83 4.88 3.40
CA ILE A 100 -5.42 5.04 4.81
C ILE A 100 -6.32 6.05 5.54
N GLU A 101 -6.96 6.96 4.81
CA GLU A 101 -8.03 7.78 5.38
C GLU A 101 -9.23 6.91 5.79
N PRO A 102 -9.87 7.15 6.96
CA PRO A 102 -11.03 6.38 7.41
C PRO A 102 -12.26 6.72 6.56
N GLN A 103 -12.29 6.18 5.34
CA GLN A 103 -13.43 6.24 4.44
C GLN A 103 -14.08 4.85 4.44
N ILE A 104 -15.40 4.81 4.52
CA ILE A 104 -16.21 3.58 4.45
C ILE A 104 -16.28 3.11 2.99
N ILE A 105 -15.12 2.87 2.37
CA ILE A 105 -15.03 2.39 1.00
C ILE A 105 -14.78 0.89 1.06
N PRO A 106 -15.74 0.03 0.65
CA PRO A 106 -15.58 -1.42 0.72
C PRO A 106 -14.53 -1.93 -0.29
N ASN A 107 -14.32 -1.20 -1.38
CA ASN A 107 -13.44 -1.57 -2.49
C ASN A 107 -12.64 -0.38 -2.98
N VAL A 108 -11.33 -0.55 -3.09
CA VAL A 108 -10.38 0.48 -3.50
C VAL A 108 -9.77 0.16 -4.86
N THR A 109 -9.36 1.18 -5.59
CA THR A 109 -8.51 1.03 -6.77
C THR A 109 -7.09 1.40 -6.41
N ILE A 110 -6.12 0.56 -6.75
CA ILE A 110 -4.70 0.78 -6.44
C ILE A 110 -4.01 1.21 -7.73
N CYS A 111 -3.74 2.51 -7.89
CA CYS A 111 -3.15 3.08 -9.11
C CYS A 111 -1.70 3.50 -8.92
N SER A 112 -0.88 3.42 -9.96
CA SER A 112 0.50 3.87 -9.90
C SER A 112 0.56 5.39 -9.68
N LYS A 113 1.42 5.87 -8.78
CA LYS A 113 1.71 7.31 -8.69
C LYS A 113 2.59 7.80 -9.85
N LEU A 114 3.41 6.92 -10.43
CA LEU A 114 4.24 7.22 -11.60
C LEU A 114 3.38 7.38 -12.87
N VAL A 115 2.38 6.51 -13.05
CA VAL A 115 1.44 6.55 -14.18
C VAL A 115 -0.01 6.47 -13.65
N PRO A 116 -0.63 7.59 -13.23
CA PRO A 116 -1.94 7.58 -12.57
C PRO A 116 -3.11 7.01 -13.38
N SER A 117 -2.93 6.87 -14.70
CA SER A 117 -3.88 6.22 -15.59
C SER A 117 -3.80 4.69 -15.55
N GLU A 118 -2.83 4.10 -14.85
CA GLU A 118 -2.64 2.65 -14.78
C GLU A 118 -2.79 2.13 -13.35
N CYS A 119 -3.61 1.10 -13.19
CA CYS A 119 -3.97 0.53 -11.91
C CYS A 119 -3.77 -0.98 -11.89
N ALA A 120 -3.52 -1.50 -10.69
CA ALA A 120 -3.41 -2.92 -10.46
C ALA A 120 -4.72 -3.61 -10.83
N THR A 121 -4.63 -4.58 -11.72
CA THR A 121 -5.76 -5.22 -12.38
C THR A 121 -5.60 -6.73 -12.34
N ALA A 122 -6.63 -7.42 -11.90
CA ALA A 122 -6.74 -8.87 -12.02
C ALA A 122 -6.82 -9.27 -13.49
N SER A 123 -5.92 -10.15 -13.92
CA SER A 123 -5.94 -10.72 -15.25
C SER A 123 -5.49 -12.17 -15.18
N GLU A 124 -6.43 -13.09 -15.45
CA GLU A 124 -6.21 -14.54 -15.25
C GLU A 124 -5.78 -14.83 -13.80
N MET A 125 -4.58 -15.38 -13.59
CA MET A 125 -3.98 -15.65 -12.28
C MET A 125 -2.87 -14.65 -11.90
N LYS A 126 -2.88 -13.47 -12.51
CA LYS A 126 -1.85 -12.43 -12.36
C LYS A 126 -2.46 -11.13 -11.88
N VAL A 127 -1.62 -10.30 -11.27
CA VAL A 127 -1.91 -8.88 -11.06
C VAL A 127 -1.03 -8.08 -12.02
N ILE A 128 -1.65 -7.35 -12.93
CA ILE A 128 -0.97 -6.55 -13.96
C ILE A 128 -1.24 -5.06 -13.77
N ALA A 129 -0.41 -4.19 -14.34
CA ALA A 129 -0.79 -2.79 -14.52
C ALA A 129 -1.65 -2.64 -15.79
N SER A 130 -2.82 -2.02 -15.69
CA SER A 130 -3.68 -1.76 -16.85
C SER A 130 -4.40 -0.42 -16.72
N GLY A 131 -4.86 0.12 -17.85
CA GLY A 131 -5.57 1.40 -17.89
C GLY A 131 -6.75 1.43 -16.92
N LYS A 132 -6.95 2.55 -16.21
CA LYS A 132 -8.05 2.75 -15.27
C LYS A 132 -9.39 2.75 -16.02
N THR A 133 -10.21 1.74 -15.76
CA THR A 133 -11.51 1.54 -16.42
C THR A 133 -12.68 1.51 -15.44
N GLY A 134 -12.41 1.30 -14.14
CA GLY A 134 -13.47 1.03 -13.15
C GLY A 134 -14.06 -0.39 -13.27
N ASP A 135 -13.38 -1.28 -14.01
CA ASP A 135 -13.73 -2.70 -14.12
C ASP A 135 -13.67 -3.38 -12.73
N PRO A 136 -14.58 -4.33 -12.41
CA PRO A 136 -14.50 -5.14 -11.19
C PRO A 136 -13.13 -5.78 -10.93
N ASN A 137 -12.37 -6.10 -11.99
CA ASN A 137 -11.00 -6.61 -11.90
C ASN A 137 -9.99 -5.60 -11.33
N GLN A 138 -10.36 -4.33 -11.18
CA GLN A 138 -9.55 -3.26 -10.57
C GLN A 138 -10.03 -2.88 -9.17
N LEU A 139 -11.03 -3.57 -8.65
CA LEU A 139 -11.60 -3.32 -7.33
C LEU A 139 -11.02 -4.31 -6.33
N TRP A 140 -10.39 -3.78 -5.29
CA TRP A 140 -9.70 -4.56 -4.26
C TRP A 140 -10.34 -4.31 -2.89
N THR A 141 -10.62 -5.36 -2.14
CA THR A 141 -11.02 -5.27 -0.74
C THR A 141 -9.79 -5.42 0.14
N LEU A 142 -9.59 -4.48 1.07
CA LEU A 142 -8.52 -4.57 2.05
C LEU A 142 -9.06 -5.14 3.35
N GLU A 143 -8.66 -6.37 3.64
CA GLU A 143 -9.09 -7.07 4.85
C GLU A 143 -8.09 -6.79 5.96
N SER A 144 -8.44 -5.91 6.89
CA SER A 144 -7.65 -5.72 8.11
C SER A 144 -7.82 -6.94 9.02
N HIS A 145 -6.72 -7.40 9.62
CA HIS A 145 -6.81 -8.25 10.80
C HIS A 145 -7.17 -7.37 12.00
N ALA A 146 -8.37 -7.60 12.57
CA ALA A 146 -8.76 -7.06 13.88
C ALA A 146 -7.89 -7.66 15.00
#